data_AF-A0A9X3ERV8-F1
#
_entry.id   AF-A0A9X3ERV8-F1
#
_cell.length_a   1.000
_cell.length_b   1.000
_cell.length_c   1.000
_cell.angle_alpha   90.00
_cell.angle_beta   90.00
_cell.angle_gamma   90.00
#
_symmetry.space_group_name_H-M   'P 1'
#
loop_
_entity.id
_entity.type
_entity.pdbx_description
1 polymer ?
#
loop_
_entity_poly.entity_id
_entity_poly.type
_entity_poly.pdbx_seq_one_letter_code
_entity_poly.pdbx_strand_id
1 'polypeptide(L)'
;MGRLKLFSLLFGVGLVSALVPVLTGGCTHCDEFLECTTRPGLRYVECGSKQHEFNDGVSLDDEDSAWDYCFCNSTRLQCENGSSLRMCNYMTYDGSTAAQFNDGTFAELTSAVAGCLEYDGCAIANARCNYGGWYLDCARGDERVYISGSGAIFKDEKNAVDTCVARGSGGYSCQPIIDDCEDLDDCASSKACSEFCSSPACFNNKNAAACIADPACRWTPK
;
A
#
# COMPACT_ATOMS: atom_id res chain seq x y z
N MET A 1 1.20 -59.92 37.93
CA MET A 1 1.79 -58.67 38.49
C MET A 1 2.60 -58.02 37.38
N GLY A 2 2.39 -56.81 36.90
CA GLY A 2 1.42 -55.75 37.11
C GLY A 2 1.72 -54.71 36.01
N ARG A 3 0.67 -54.25 35.31
CA ARG A 3 0.73 -53.29 34.19
C ARG A 3 1.27 -51.94 34.68
N LEU A 4 2.29 -51.38 34.03
CA LEU A 4 2.69 -49.99 34.26
C LEU A 4 1.84 -49.04 33.41
N LYS A 5 1.42 -47.96 34.07
CA LYS A 5 0.30 -47.07 33.76
C LYS A 5 0.69 -45.99 32.75
N LEU A 6 -0.27 -45.64 31.88
CA LEU A 6 -0.36 -44.32 31.23
C LEU A 6 -0.28 -43.22 32.29
N PHE A 7 0.56 -42.22 32.06
CA PHE A 7 0.40 -40.89 32.62
C PHE A 7 0.29 -39.89 31.48
N SER A 8 -0.94 -39.44 31.24
CA SER A 8 -1.26 -38.25 30.45
C SER A 8 -0.69 -37.03 31.15
N LEU A 9 0.20 -36.30 30.48
CA LEU A 9 0.60 -34.94 30.86
C LEU A 9 0.14 -34.00 29.75
N LEU A 10 -1.10 -33.53 29.92
CA LEU A 10 -1.64 -32.33 29.29
C LEU A 10 -0.88 -31.13 29.87
N PHE A 11 0.12 -30.63 29.16
CA PHE A 11 0.59 -29.27 29.38
C PHE A 11 -0.26 -28.34 28.50
N GLY A 12 -1.25 -27.73 29.15
CA GLY A 12 -2.02 -26.64 28.59
C GLY A 12 -1.10 -25.45 28.34
N VAL A 13 -0.87 -25.13 27.07
CA VAL A 13 -0.36 -23.82 26.68
C VAL A 13 -1.55 -22.87 26.81
N GLY A 14 -1.56 -22.11 27.90
CA GLY A 14 -2.51 -21.01 28.07
C GLY A 14 -2.30 -20.02 26.93
N LEU A 15 -3.32 -19.90 26.06
CA LEU A 15 -3.46 -18.74 25.20
C LEU A 15 -3.60 -17.53 26.12
N VAL A 16 -2.55 -16.72 26.22
CA VAL A 16 -2.70 -15.34 26.64
C VAL A 16 -3.37 -14.66 25.46
N SER A 17 -4.69 -14.58 25.50
CA SER A 17 -5.45 -13.68 24.64
C SER A 17 -4.98 -12.27 24.97
N ALA A 18 -4.07 -11.74 24.16
CA ALA A 18 -3.83 -10.30 24.11
C ALA A 18 -5.18 -9.68 23.71
N LEU A 19 -5.83 -9.04 24.67
CA LEU A 19 -6.99 -8.18 24.44
C LEU A 19 -6.52 -7.04 23.53
N VAL A 20 -6.73 -7.20 22.23
CA VAL A 20 -6.73 -6.07 21.30
C VAL A 20 -7.90 -5.19 21.76
N PRO A 21 -7.70 -3.89 22.00
CA PRO A 21 -8.81 -3.00 22.31
C PRO A 21 -9.79 -3.07 21.15
N VAL A 22 -11.00 -3.58 21.44
CA VAL A 22 -12.14 -3.51 20.54
C VAL A 22 -12.50 -2.03 20.48
N LEU A 23 -12.04 -1.35 19.42
CA LEU A 23 -12.50 -0.02 19.09
C LEU A 23 -14.01 -0.10 18.92
N THR A 24 -14.73 0.56 19.82
CA THR A 24 -16.19 0.68 19.79
C THR A 24 -16.58 1.71 18.74
N GLY A 25 -16.39 1.37 17.46
CA GLY A 25 -17.06 1.96 16.30
C GLY A 25 -18.21 1.03 15.91
N GLY A 26 -19.43 1.58 15.77
CA GLY A 26 -20.68 0.82 15.83
C GLY A 26 -21.05 0.06 14.56
N CYS A 27 -20.28 -0.96 14.17
CA CYS A 27 -20.61 -1.82 13.04
C CYS A 27 -20.72 -3.29 13.48
N THR A 28 -21.94 -3.83 13.40
CA THR A 28 -22.26 -5.20 13.85
C THR A 28 -21.79 -6.30 12.91
N HIS A 29 -21.38 -5.96 11.69
CA HIS A 29 -20.81 -6.86 10.69
C HIS A 29 -19.70 -6.14 9.92
N CYS A 30 -18.45 -6.40 10.32
CA CYS A 30 -17.26 -6.01 9.58
C CYS A 30 -16.55 -7.27 9.10
N ASP A 31 -15.93 -7.20 7.92
CA ASP A 31 -15.16 -8.30 7.33
C ASP A 31 -13.82 -8.55 8.08
N GLU A 32 -12.95 -9.40 7.55
CA GLU A 32 -11.60 -9.55 8.08
C GLU A 32 -10.75 -8.31 7.79
N PHE A 33 -9.87 -7.96 8.74
CA PHE A 33 -8.92 -6.85 8.54
C PHE A 33 -7.92 -7.17 7.43
N LEU A 34 -7.76 -6.23 6.51
CA LEU A 34 -6.74 -6.24 5.47
C LEU A 34 -5.58 -5.33 5.89
N GLU A 35 -4.34 -5.83 5.76
CA GLU A 35 -3.13 -5.04 6.00
C GLU A 35 -2.93 -4.03 4.87
N CYS A 36 -2.69 -2.78 5.25
CA CYS A 36 -2.46 -1.68 4.34
C CYS A 36 -1.00 -1.61 3.89
N THR A 37 -0.79 -1.23 2.64
CA THR A 37 0.54 -1.07 2.03
C THR A 37 1.03 0.39 2.06
N THR A 38 0.21 1.33 2.53
CA THR A 38 0.60 2.73 2.79
C THR A 38 1.26 2.96 4.15
N ARG A 39 1.20 2.01 5.10
CA ARG A 39 1.88 2.15 6.40
C ARG A 39 1.99 0.79 7.09
N PRO A 40 3.17 0.42 7.62
CA PRO A 40 3.30 -0.78 8.44
C PRO A 40 2.29 -0.81 9.60
N GLY A 41 1.56 -1.92 9.74
CA GLY A 41 0.59 -2.14 10.83
C GLY A 41 -0.70 -1.32 10.73
N LEU A 42 -0.88 -0.50 9.69
CA LEU A 42 -2.19 0.04 9.37
C LEU A 42 -3.04 -1.09 8.79
N ARG A 43 -4.27 -1.22 9.28
CA ARG A 43 -5.23 -2.21 8.82
C ARG A 43 -6.56 -1.54 8.60
N TYR A 44 -7.27 -1.99 7.58
CA TYR A 44 -8.63 -1.52 7.34
C TYR A 44 -9.61 -2.69 7.29
N VAL A 45 -10.87 -2.37 7.50
CA VAL A 45 -11.98 -3.29 7.38
C VAL A 45 -13.17 -2.60 6.75
N GLU A 46 -13.89 -3.31 5.88
CA GLU A 46 -15.18 -2.89 5.38
C GLU A 46 -16.26 -3.28 6.38
N CYS A 47 -16.98 -2.28 6.87
CA CYS A 47 -18.04 -2.38 7.86
C CYS A 47 -19.37 -2.00 7.20
N GLY A 48 -20.15 -2.99 6.77
CA GLY A 48 -21.35 -2.75 5.97
C GLY A 48 -21.02 -2.28 4.54
N SER A 49 -22.00 -1.70 3.83
CA SER A 49 -21.89 -1.52 2.37
C SER A 49 -21.04 -0.34 1.90
N LYS A 50 -20.58 0.55 2.79
CA LYS A 50 -19.86 1.78 2.41
C LYS A 50 -18.84 2.30 3.40
N GLN A 51 -18.75 1.74 4.60
CA GLN A 51 -17.91 2.33 5.64
C GLN A 51 -16.61 1.54 5.75
N HIS A 52 -15.48 2.23 5.63
CA HIS A 52 -14.14 1.65 5.73
C HIS A 52 -13.50 2.17 7.02
N GLU A 53 -13.33 1.30 8.00
CA GLU A 53 -12.75 1.64 9.30
C GLU A 53 -11.30 1.21 9.37
N PHE A 54 -10.46 2.08 9.92
CA PHE A 54 -9.03 1.86 10.08
C PHE A 54 -8.67 1.70 11.56
N ASN A 55 -7.65 0.89 11.85
CA ASN A 55 -7.20 0.65 13.21
C ASN A 55 -6.54 1.87 13.90
N ASP A 56 -6.36 2.98 13.18
CA ASP A 56 -5.94 4.28 13.71
C ASP A 56 -7.11 5.23 14.01
N GLY A 57 -8.36 4.75 13.88
CA GLY A 57 -9.58 5.50 14.18
C GLY A 57 -10.11 6.33 13.01
N VAL A 58 -9.48 6.30 11.84
CA VAL A 58 -10.04 6.90 10.61
C VAL A 58 -11.22 6.08 10.11
N SER A 59 -12.27 6.74 9.63
CA SER A 59 -13.43 6.13 8.97
C SER A 59 -13.73 6.87 7.67
N LEU A 60 -13.84 6.14 6.57
CA LEU A 60 -14.06 6.70 5.22
C LEU A 60 -15.27 6.04 4.54
N ASP A 61 -16.18 6.87 4.03
CA ASP A 61 -17.42 6.42 3.36
C ASP A 61 -17.25 6.25 1.84
N ASP A 62 -16.09 6.67 1.32
CA ASP A 62 -15.74 6.67 -0.09
C ASP A 62 -14.66 5.61 -0.34
N GLU A 63 -14.98 4.63 -1.19
CA GLU A 63 -14.08 3.52 -1.54
C GLU A 63 -12.77 4.00 -2.15
N ASP A 64 -12.81 5.09 -2.93
CA ASP A 64 -11.61 5.66 -3.57
C ASP A 64 -10.67 6.27 -2.53
N SER A 65 -11.22 7.00 -1.58
CA SER A 65 -10.48 7.57 -0.46
C SER A 65 -9.95 6.48 0.47
N ALA A 66 -10.74 5.44 0.75
CA ALA A 66 -10.32 4.31 1.58
C ALA A 66 -9.18 3.51 0.92
N TRP A 67 -9.30 3.25 -0.38
CA TRP A 67 -8.24 2.63 -1.16
C TRP A 67 -6.97 3.48 -1.15
N ASP A 68 -7.09 4.78 -1.44
CA ASP A 68 -5.94 5.68 -1.49
C ASP A 68 -5.26 5.80 -0.13
N TYR A 69 -6.03 5.71 0.95
CA TYR A 69 -5.53 5.70 2.32
C TYR A 69 -4.86 4.39 2.70
N CYS A 70 -5.38 3.23 2.27
CA CYS A 70 -4.84 1.92 2.64
C CYS A 70 -3.72 1.41 1.74
N PHE A 71 -3.83 1.63 0.43
CA PHE A 71 -2.91 1.01 -0.54
C PHE A 71 -2.00 2.05 -1.20
N CYS A 72 -2.60 3.01 -1.89
CA CYS A 72 -1.87 4.00 -2.67
C CYS A 72 -2.85 4.89 -3.43
N ASN A 73 -2.44 6.13 -3.73
CA ASN A 73 -3.14 6.91 -4.74
C ASN A 73 -3.20 6.11 -6.05
N SER A 74 -4.42 5.92 -6.53
CA SER A 74 -4.69 5.04 -7.65
C SER A 74 -4.92 5.76 -8.97
N THR A 75 -4.48 5.13 -10.06
CA THR A 75 -4.97 5.42 -11.39
C THR A 75 -5.82 4.25 -11.88
N ARG A 76 -6.84 4.55 -12.68
CA ARG A 76 -7.64 3.53 -13.36
C ARG A 76 -7.20 3.36 -14.80
N LEU A 77 -6.94 2.13 -15.18
CA LEU A 77 -6.73 1.68 -16.54
C LEU A 77 -8.01 1.00 -17.02
N GLN A 78 -8.40 1.25 -18.27
CA GLN A 78 -9.52 0.54 -18.89
C GLN A 78 -8.97 -0.70 -19.59
N CYS A 79 -9.51 -1.87 -19.25
CA CYS A 79 -9.11 -3.15 -19.83
C CYS A 79 -9.82 -3.39 -21.17
N GLU A 80 -9.20 -4.19 -22.03
CA GLU A 80 -9.75 -4.60 -23.34
C GLU A 80 -11.06 -5.38 -23.19
N ASN A 81 -11.18 -6.17 -22.11
CA ASN A 81 -12.41 -6.90 -21.78
C ASN A 81 -13.54 -6.03 -21.20
N GLY A 82 -13.36 -4.70 -21.10
CA GLY A 82 -14.34 -3.77 -20.56
C GLY A 82 -14.32 -3.60 -19.04
N SER A 83 -13.52 -4.38 -18.31
CA SER A 83 -13.27 -4.15 -16.87
C SER A 83 -12.38 -2.93 -16.65
N SER A 84 -12.28 -2.46 -15.41
CA SER A 84 -11.32 -1.40 -15.04
C SER A 84 -10.37 -1.94 -13.98
N LEU A 85 -9.08 -1.63 -14.17
CA LEU A 85 -8.00 -1.99 -13.27
C LEU A 85 -7.52 -0.74 -12.53
N ARG A 86 -7.63 -0.76 -11.21
CA ARG A 86 -7.05 0.22 -10.31
C ARG A 86 -5.59 -0.14 -10.04
N MET A 87 -4.67 0.83 -10.15
CA MET A 87 -3.23 0.61 -10.02
C MET A 87 -2.59 1.70 -9.14
N CYS A 88 -1.63 1.32 -8.29
CA CYS A 88 -0.86 2.29 -7.50
C CYS A 88 0.04 3.19 -8.35
N ASN A 89 -0.05 4.50 -8.22
CA ASN A 89 0.81 5.41 -9.00
C ASN A 89 2.28 5.51 -8.48
N TYR A 90 2.63 4.80 -7.41
CA TYR A 90 3.98 4.68 -6.87
C TYR A 90 4.20 3.29 -6.25
N MET A 91 5.45 2.92 -5.97
CA MET A 91 5.76 1.69 -5.23
C MET A 91 5.52 1.87 -3.73
N THR A 92 4.87 0.91 -3.10
CA THR A 92 4.59 0.91 -1.64
C THR A 92 5.84 0.54 -0.83
N TYR A 93 5.81 0.70 0.50
CA TYR A 93 7.01 0.53 1.34
C TYR A 93 7.58 -0.90 1.34
N ASP A 94 6.70 -1.88 1.20
CA ASP A 94 7.03 -3.30 1.11
C ASP A 94 7.57 -3.68 -0.29
N GLY A 95 7.70 -2.69 -1.19
CA GLY A 95 8.12 -2.88 -2.57
C GLY A 95 7.06 -3.53 -3.45
N SER A 96 5.86 -3.77 -2.92
CA SER A 96 4.75 -4.28 -3.71
C SER A 96 4.15 -3.17 -4.57
N THR A 97 3.39 -3.59 -5.56
CA THR A 97 2.51 -2.72 -6.33
C THR A 97 1.20 -3.46 -6.43
N ALA A 98 0.19 -2.98 -5.70
CA ALA A 98 -1.13 -3.58 -5.72
C ALA A 98 -1.89 -3.11 -6.97
N ALA A 99 -2.59 -4.03 -7.61
CA ALA A 99 -3.60 -3.73 -8.60
C ALA A 99 -4.90 -4.46 -8.23
N GLN A 100 -6.03 -3.78 -8.41
CA GLN A 100 -7.34 -4.31 -8.06
C GLN A 100 -8.31 -4.08 -9.21
N PHE A 101 -9.01 -5.13 -9.63
CA PHE A 101 -10.09 -5.02 -10.59
C PHE A 101 -11.35 -4.43 -9.92
N ASN A 102 -12.23 -3.84 -10.72
CA ASN A 102 -13.49 -3.26 -10.24
C ASN A 102 -14.47 -4.26 -9.63
N ASP A 103 -14.21 -5.57 -9.73
CA ASP A 103 -14.94 -6.63 -9.03
C ASP A 103 -14.37 -6.96 -7.64
N GLY A 104 -13.35 -6.21 -7.20
CA GLY A 104 -12.66 -6.38 -5.92
C GLY A 104 -11.47 -7.34 -5.96
N THR A 105 -11.22 -8.01 -7.09
CA THR A 105 -10.12 -8.99 -7.21
C THR A 105 -8.75 -8.32 -7.16
N PHE A 106 -7.90 -8.77 -6.23
CA PHE A 106 -6.51 -8.35 -6.13
C PHE A 106 -5.61 -9.23 -6.98
N ALA A 107 -4.64 -8.60 -7.66
CA ALA A 107 -3.61 -9.27 -8.41
C ALA A 107 -2.28 -8.51 -8.34
N GLU A 108 -1.19 -9.23 -8.60
CA GLU A 108 0.13 -8.61 -8.77
C GLU A 108 0.09 -7.70 -10.01
N LEU A 109 0.61 -6.47 -9.88
CA LEU A 109 0.49 -5.41 -10.90
C LEU A 109 0.90 -5.86 -12.31
N THR A 110 2.06 -6.49 -12.48
CA THR A 110 2.56 -6.85 -13.81
C THR A 110 1.63 -7.85 -14.49
N SER A 111 1.15 -8.83 -13.74
CA SER A 111 0.20 -9.85 -14.21
C SER A 111 -1.18 -9.25 -14.49
N ALA A 112 -1.65 -8.36 -13.62
CA ALA A 112 -2.94 -7.70 -13.76
C ALA A 112 -2.99 -6.80 -15.00
N VAL A 113 -1.95 -5.99 -15.23
CA VAL A 113 -1.87 -5.09 -16.40
C VAL A 113 -1.70 -5.89 -17.69
N ALA A 114 -0.86 -6.93 -17.70
CA ALA A 114 -0.70 -7.80 -18.86
C ALA A 114 -2.04 -8.45 -19.26
N GLY A 115 -2.77 -9.01 -18.29
CA GLY A 115 -4.10 -9.58 -18.54
C GLY A 115 -5.14 -8.54 -18.95
N CYS A 116 -5.15 -7.38 -18.31
CA CYS A 116 -6.08 -6.28 -18.57
C CYS A 116 -5.97 -5.74 -20.00
N LEU A 117 -4.76 -5.65 -20.54
CA LEU A 117 -4.50 -5.10 -21.88
C LEU A 117 -4.12 -6.16 -22.93
N GLU A 118 -4.27 -7.45 -22.61
CA GLU A 118 -3.96 -8.58 -23.49
C GLU A 118 -2.50 -8.60 -24.01
N TYR A 119 -1.53 -8.31 -23.14
CA TYR A 119 -0.10 -8.49 -23.39
C TYR A 119 0.40 -9.83 -22.86
N ASP A 120 1.50 -10.35 -23.41
CA ASP A 120 2.10 -11.62 -23.00
C ASP A 120 2.70 -11.54 -21.59
N GLY A 121 3.15 -10.35 -21.19
CA GLY A 121 3.68 -10.07 -19.87
C GLY A 121 4.17 -8.64 -19.74
N CYS A 122 4.36 -8.23 -18.49
CA CYS A 122 4.93 -6.94 -18.13
C CYS A 122 6.06 -7.12 -17.11
N ALA A 123 7.00 -6.19 -17.06
CA ALA A 123 8.04 -6.14 -16.04
C ALA A 123 8.11 -4.74 -15.44
N ILE A 124 8.23 -4.64 -14.12
CA ILE A 124 8.37 -3.36 -13.44
C ILE A 124 9.79 -2.80 -13.58
N ALA A 125 9.88 -1.53 -13.96
CA ALA A 125 11.12 -0.77 -14.04
C ALA A 125 11.03 0.50 -13.18
N ASN A 126 11.98 0.64 -12.26
CA ASN A 126 12.02 1.72 -11.27
C ASN A 126 13.41 2.36 -11.10
N ALA A 127 14.48 1.71 -11.60
CA ALA A 127 15.85 2.15 -11.33
C ALA A 127 16.21 3.52 -11.91
N ARG A 128 15.53 3.92 -12.99
CA ARG A 128 15.69 5.23 -13.65
C ARG A 128 14.63 6.24 -13.22
N CYS A 129 13.73 5.85 -12.31
CA CYS A 129 12.58 6.64 -11.92
C CYS A 129 12.87 7.48 -10.68
N ASN A 130 12.20 8.63 -10.62
CA ASN A 130 12.37 9.55 -9.50
C ASN A 130 11.25 9.34 -8.48
N TYR A 131 11.56 9.65 -7.22
CA TYR A 131 10.57 9.72 -6.15
C TYR A 131 9.81 8.40 -5.87
N GLY A 132 10.31 7.24 -6.30
CA GLY A 132 9.61 5.95 -6.11
C GLY A 132 8.54 5.69 -7.17
N GLY A 133 8.57 6.45 -8.26
CA GLY A 133 7.78 6.16 -9.46
C GLY A 133 8.25 4.88 -10.14
N TRP A 134 7.39 4.36 -11.00
CA TRP A 134 7.66 3.18 -11.79
C TRP A 134 7.01 3.30 -13.17
N TYR A 135 7.48 2.48 -14.11
CA TYR A 135 6.75 2.13 -15.33
C TYR A 135 6.83 0.63 -15.56
N LEU A 136 5.87 0.07 -16.29
CA LEU A 136 5.88 -1.30 -16.76
C LEU A 136 6.42 -1.34 -18.18
N ASP A 137 7.32 -2.26 -18.46
CA ASP A 137 7.72 -2.67 -19.80
C ASP A 137 6.87 -3.89 -20.20
N CYS A 138 5.89 -3.70 -21.08
CA CYS A 138 4.95 -4.74 -21.50
C CYS A 138 5.21 -5.14 -22.95
N ALA A 139 5.12 -6.44 -23.24
CA ALA A 139 5.40 -7.00 -24.56
C ALA A 139 4.27 -7.93 -25.06
N ARG A 140 4.00 -7.88 -26.36
CA ARG A 140 3.11 -8.79 -27.09
C ARG A 140 3.74 -9.15 -28.43
N GLY A 141 4.35 -10.32 -28.52
CA GLY A 141 5.23 -10.66 -29.64
C GLY A 141 6.35 -9.62 -29.82
N ASP A 142 6.42 -8.98 -30.99
CA ASP A 142 7.40 -7.92 -31.29
C ASP A 142 6.94 -6.52 -30.84
N GLU A 143 5.68 -6.36 -30.44
CA GLU A 143 5.16 -5.09 -29.93
C GLU A 143 5.63 -4.86 -28.49
N ARG A 144 6.09 -3.65 -28.21
CA ARG A 144 6.53 -3.23 -26.89
C ARG A 144 5.93 -1.87 -26.54
N VAL A 145 5.37 -1.77 -25.33
CA VAL A 145 4.82 -0.54 -24.79
C VAL A 145 5.28 -0.35 -23.35
N TYR A 146 5.24 0.91 -22.92
CA TYR A 146 5.65 1.30 -21.59
C TYR A 146 4.49 2.00 -20.88
N ILE A 147 4.09 1.49 -19.73
CA ILE A 147 2.90 1.97 -19.01
C ILE A 147 3.34 2.59 -17.69
N SER A 148 3.14 3.89 -17.54
CA SER A 148 3.51 4.61 -16.31
C SER A 148 2.51 4.35 -15.16
N GLY A 149 2.92 4.64 -13.93
CA GLY A 149 2.03 4.61 -12.76
C GLY A 149 0.80 5.54 -12.87
N SER A 150 0.81 6.53 -13.77
CA SER A 150 -0.36 7.36 -14.08
C SER A 150 -1.24 6.79 -15.20
N GLY A 151 -1.06 5.52 -15.57
CA GLY A 151 -1.82 4.84 -16.63
C GLY A 151 -1.52 5.31 -18.06
N ALA A 152 -0.58 6.23 -18.27
CA ALA A 152 -0.21 6.67 -19.61
C ALA A 152 0.63 5.59 -20.31
N ILE A 153 0.28 5.31 -21.57
CA ILE A 153 0.90 4.28 -22.42
C ILE A 153 1.80 4.95 -23.46
N PHE A 154 3.05 4.51 -23.54
CA PHE A 154 4.08 5.05 -24.42
C PHE A 154 4.65 3.96 -25.32
N LYS A 155 5.06 4.33 -26.54
CA LYS A 155 5.82 3.44 -27.45
C LYS A 155 7.34 3.59 -27.33
N ASP A 156 7.79 4.62 -26.61
CA ASP A 156 9.19 4.93 -26.39
C ASP A 156 9.47 4.94 -24.89
N GLU A 157 10.47 4.15 -24.46
CA GLU A 157 10.87 4.03 -23.07
C GLU A 157 11.28 5.39 -22.50
N LYS A 158 11.89 6.25 -23.31
CA LYS A 158 12.33 7.57 -22.86
C LYS A 158 11.17 8.39 -22.29
N ASN A 159 10.00 8.34 -22.93
CA ASN A 159 8.82 9.07 -22.45
C ASN A 159 8.28 8.48 -21.14
N ALA A 160 8.33 7.15 -20.99
CA ALA A 160 7.99 6.52 -19.73
C ALA A 160 8.96 6.91 -18.61
N VAL A 161 10.27 6.95 -18.89
CA VAL A 161 11.29 7.40 -17.92
C VAL A 161 11.08 8.87 -17.52
N ASP A 162 10.85 9.75 -18.49
CA ASP A 162 10.67 11.18 -18.25
C ASP A 162 9.40 11.48 -17.42
N THR A 163 8.42 10.56 -17.42
CA THR A 163 7.16 10.67 -16.68
C THR A 163 7.09 9.77 -15.43
N CYS A 164 8.04 8.85 -15.22
CA CYS A 164 8.01 7.92 -14.09
C CYS A 164 8.46 8.58 -12.79
N VAL A 165 7.51 9.31 -12.22
CA VAL A 165 7.65 10.09 -11.00
C VAL A 165 6.48 9.76 -10.09
N ALA A 166 6.71 9.47 -8.81
CA ALA A 166 5.65 9.32 -7.80
C ALA A 166 5.03 10.67 -7.40
N ARG A 167 4.66 11.50 -8.38
CA ARG A 167 3.88 12.71 -8.16
C ARG A 167 2.48 12.39 -8.65
N GLY A 168 1.57 12.10 -7.72
CA GLY A 168 0.17 12.00 -8.07
C GLY A 168 -0.28 13.30 -8.77
N SER A 169 -1.12 13.18 -9.79
CA SER A 169 -1.88 14.29 -10.35
C SER A 169 -2.70 14.89 -9.20
N GLY A 170 -2.25 16.01 -8.65
CA GLY A 170 -2.78 16.58 -7.39
C GLY A 170 -1.73 17.20 -6.47
N GLY A 171 -0.42 17.02 -6.75
CA GLY A 171 0.62 17.75 -6.04
C GLY A 171 0.94 17.23 -4.64
N TYR A 172 1.11 15.92 -4.49
CA TYR A 172 1.34 15.26 -3.20
C TYR A 172 2.66 15.69 -2.51
N SER A 173 2.71 15.61 -1.18
CA SER A 173 3.88 15.95 -0.37
C SER A 173 4.04 15.03 0.83
N CYS A 174 5.29 14.87 1.28
CA CYS A 174 5.59 14.17 2.53
C CYS A 174 5.34 15.09 3.72
N GLN A 175 4.35 14.77 4.54
CA GLN A 175 3.91 15.57 5.68
C GLN A 175 4.10 14.79 6.98
N PRO A 176 4.29 15.46 8.11
CA PRO A 176 4.25 14.82 9.42
C PRO A 176 2.91 14.13 9.68
N ILE A 177 2.95 12.98 10.36
CA ILE A 177 1.76 12.34 10.95
C ILE A 177 1.73 12.47 12.47
N ILE A 178 2.90 12.68 13.09
CA ILE A 178 3.06 13.00 14.50
C ILE A 178 3.48 14.46 14.65
N ASP A 179 3.21 15.04 15.82
CA ASP A 179 3.56 16.44 16.10
C ASP A 179 5.01 16.56 16.61
N ASP A 180 5.45 15.59 17.42
CA ASP A 180 6.81 15.52 17.97
C ASP A 180 7.44 14.15 17.76
N CYS A 181 8.73 14.10 17.45
CA CYS A 181 9.45 12.84 17.34
C CYS A 181 9.65 12.14 18.68
N GLU A 182 9.46 12.82 19.81
CA GLU A 182 9.34 12.18 21.13
C GLU A 182 8.15 11.20 21.21
N ASP A 183 7.16 11.31 20.31
CA ASP A 183 6.03 10.38 20.23
C ASP A 183 6.42 9.02 19.61
N LEU A 184 7.64 8.87 19.08
CA LEU A 184 8.17 7.59 18.61
C LEU A 184 8.89 6.84 19.73
N ASP A 185 8.66 5.53 19.81
CA ASP A 185 9.42 4.65 20.71
C ASP A 185 10.93 4.63 20.40
N ASP A 186 11.31 4.91 19.15
CA ASP A 186 12.70 5.00 18.69
C ASP A 186 12.86 6.08 17.62
N CYS A 187 13.39 7.25 17.98
CA CYS A 187 13.65 8.35 17.05
C CYS A 187 14.62 7.96 15.91
N ALA A 188 15.54 7.01 16.14
CA ALA A 188 16.49 6.57 15.11
C ALA A 188 15.81 5.75 13.99
N SER A 189 14.60 5.25 14.23
CA SER A 189 13.79 4.57 13.23
C SER A 189 13.20 5.51 12.18
N SER A 190 13.18 6.83 12.45
CA SER A 190 12.68 7.86 11.53
C SER A 190 13.79 8.76 11.02
N LYS A 191 13.88 8.86 9.70
CA LYS A 191 14.81 9.78 9.03
C LYS A 191 14.37 11.23 9.17
N ALA A 192 13.07 11.47 9.26
CA ALA A 192 12.50 12.77 9.54
C ALA A 192 12.81 13.25 10.97
N CYS A 193 12.95 12.34 11.93
CA CYS A 193 13.24 12.67 13.31
C CYS A 193 14.74 12.87 13.59
N SER A 194 15.63 12.06 13.00
CA SER A 194 17.09 12.15 13.21
C SER A 194 17.50 12.19 14.71
N GLU A 195 18.80 12.41 15.02
CA GLU A 195 19.37 12.27 16.38
C GLU A 195 18.73 13.16 17.47
N PHE A 196 17.96 14.18 17.09
CA PHE A 196 17.31 15.09 18.02
C PHE A 196 15.79 14.88 17.90
N CYS A 197 15.20 14.12 18.84
CA CYS A 197 13.75 13.97 18.95
C CYS A 197 13.11 15.36 19.07
N SER A 198 12.67 15.89 17.93
CA SER A 198 12.13 17.24 17.74
C SER A 198 11.06 17.17 16.67
N SER A 199 10.55 18.28 16.15
CA SER A 199 9.49 18.21 15.12
C SER A 199 9.93 17.45 13.85
N PRO A 200 9.11 16.54 13.28
CA PRO A 200 9.48 15.73 12.14
C PRO A 200 9.80 16.55 10.87
N ALA A 201 11.00 16.34 10.32
CA ALA A 201 11.44 16.93 9.06
C ALA A 201 11.13 16.01 7.87
N CYS A 202 9.84 15.75 7.61
CA CYS A 202 9.38 14.79 6.59
C CYS A 202 9.85 15.10 5.15
N PHE A 203 10.20 16.34 4.86
CA PHE A 203 10.83 16.72 3.59
C PHE A 203 12.21 16.04 3.35
N ASN A 204 12.84 15.47 4.39
CA ASN A 204 14.06 14.66 4.27
C ASN A 204 13.84 13.32 3.54
N ASN A 205 12.58 12.89 3.45
CA ASN A 205 12.17 11.76 2.64
C ASN A 205 12.00 12.19 1.18
N LYS A 206 13.00 11.84 0.38
CA LYS A 206 13.13 12.27 -1.02
C LYS A 206 12.22 11.51 -1.99
N ASN A 207 11.36 10.62 -1.52
CA ASN A 207 10.49 9.81 -2.36
C ASN A 207 9.27 9.32 -1.56
N ALA A 208 8.18 8.95 -2.25
CA ALA A 208 6.95 8.51 -1.61
C ALA A 208 7.19 7.26 -0.75
N ALA A 209 7.93 6.26 -1.26
CA ALA A 209 8.26 5.04 -0.52
C ALA A 209 9.02 5.33 0.78
N ALA A 210 10.01 6.23 0.76
CA ALA A 210 10.77 6.64 1.93
C ALA A 210 9.92 7.47 2.89
N CYS A 211 8.99 8.27 2.37
CA CYS A 211 8.05 9.00 3.20
C CYS A 211 7.10 8.05 3.92
N ILE A 212 6.59 7.05 3.20
CA ILE A 212 5.66 6.06 3.70
C ILE A 212 6.33 5.09 4.68
N ALA A 213 7.60 4.74 4.43
CA ALA A 213 8.39 3.89 5.31
C ALA A 213 8.86 4.62 6.59
N ASP A 214 8.81 5.95 6.62
CA ASP A 214 9.21 6.75 7.77
C ASP A 214 8.03 6.85 8.76
N PRO A 215 8.17 6.33 10.00
CA PRO A 215 7.05 6.25 10.93
C PRO A 215 6.54 7.62 11.40
N ALA A 216 7.30 8.70 11.19
CA ALA A 216 6.88 10.06 11.53
C ALA A 216 6.14 10.77 10.39
N CYS A 217 6.04 10.14 9.20
CA CYS A 217 5.59 10.81 7.99
C CYS A 217 4.45 10.08 7.28
N ARG A 218 3.76 10.83 6.44
CA ARG A 218 2.74 10.34 5.52
C ARG A 218 2.83 11.05 4.18
N TRP A 219 2.58 10.31 3.11
CA TRP A 219 2.50 10.89 1.77
C TRP A 219 1.07 11.31 1.49
N THR A 220 0.78 12.61 1.52
CA THR A 220 -0.59 13.13 1.38
C THR A 220 -0.76 13.94 0.10
N PRO A 221 -1.98 14.00 -0.46
CA PRO A 221 -2.33 15.06 -1.41
C PRO A 221 -2.05 16.44 -0.78
N LYS A 222 -1.71 17.44 -1.61
CA LYS A 222 -1.70 18.84 -1.15
C LYS A 222 -3.09 19.43 -1.17
#